data_AF-A0A7W6JP00-F1
#
_entry.id   AF-A0A7W6JP00-F1
#
_cell.length_a   1.000
_cell.length_b   1.000
_cell.length_c   1.000
_cell.angle_alpha   90.00
_cell.angle_beta   90.00
_cell.angle_gamma   90.00
#
_symmetry.space_group_name_H-M   'P 1'
#
loop_
_entity.id
_entity.type
_entity.pdbx_description
1 polymer ?
#
loop_
_entity_poly.entity_id
_entity_poly.type
_entity_poly.pdbx_seq_one_letter_code
_entity_poly.pdbx_strand_id
1 'polypeptide(L)' 'MVLRDVAVLSGEELLLRFGSSTPQQLIDLIVAAIRKGDDDEVAAIDGRLREVERISRQ' A
#
# COMPACT_ATOMS: atom_id res chain seq x y z
N MET A 1 8.79 -3.22 -0.43
CA MET A 1 7.52 -3.84 0.00
C MET A 1 6.96 -4.65 -1.15
N VAL A 2 6.33 -5.79 -0.87
CA VAL A 2 5.68 -6.64 -1.90
C VAL A 2 4.18 -6.76 -1.63
N LEU A 3 3.40 -7.22 -2.63
CA LEU A 3 1.96 -7.38 -2.49
C LEU A 3 1.55 -8.24 -1.29
N ARG A 4 2.32 -9.30 -0.98
CA ARG A 4 2.07 -10.13 0.21
C ARG A 4 2.09 -9.31 1.50
N ASP A 5 3.01 -8.35 1.62
CA ASP A 5 3.09 -7.48 2.81
C ASP A 5 1.82 -6.62 2.93
N VAL A 6 1.35 -6.07 1.80
CA VAL A 6 0.13 -5.26 1.73
C VAL A 6 -1.10 -6.07 2.16
N ALA A 7 -1.18 -7.34 1.74
CA ALA A 7 -2.30 -8.21 2.05
C ALA A 7 -2.37 -8.68 3.52
N VAL A 8 -1.23 -8.79 4.21
CA VAL A 8 -1.17 -9.42 5.54
C VAL A 8 -0.94 -8.45 6.70
N LEU A 9 -0.29 -7.31 6.45
CA LEU A 9 0.00 -6.32 7.48
C LEU A 9 -1.16 -5.34 7.61
N SER A 10 -1.18 -4.46 8.61
CA SER A 10 -2.03 -3.26 8.67
C SER A 10 -1.29 -2.02 8.14
N GLY A 11 -1.97 -0.88 8.01
CA GLY A 11 -1.33 0.40 7.66
C GLY A 11 -0.28 0.83 8.67
N GLU A 12 -0.55 0.63 9.97
CA GLU A 12 0.39 0.93 11.06
C GLU A 12 1.62 0.03 10.99
N GLU A 13 1.44 -1.26 10.78
CA GLU A 13 2.56 -2.22 10.67
C GLU A 13 3.43 -1.94 9.45
N LEU A 14 2.84 -1.50 8.33
CA LEU A 14 3.60 -1.09 7.15
C LEU A 14 4.44 0.15 7.43
N LEU A 15 3.88 1.16 8.09
CA LEU A 15 4.63 2.35 8.50
C LEU A 15 5.75 2.01 9.49
N LEU A 16 5.49 1.14 10.46
CA LEU A 16 6.50 0.69 11.43
C LEU A 16 7.68 -0.04 10.76
N ARG A 17 7.41 -0.87 9.74
CA ARG A 17 8.44 -1.69 9.08
C ARG A 17 9.17 -0.99 7.95
N PHE A 18 8.45 -0.21 7.14
CA PHE A 18 8.97 0.40 5.91
C PHE A 18 9.12 1.92 5.99
N GLY A 19 8.68 2.52 7.10
CA GLY A 19 8.90 3.92 7.43
C GLY A 19 8.10 4.89 6.56
N SER A 20 8.61 6.12 6.45
CA SER A 20 7.97 7.22 5.71
C SER A 20 7.89 6.98 4.20
N SER A 21 8.59 5.97 3.67
CA SER A 21 8.55 5.62 2.25
C SER A 21 7.35 4.75 1.86
N THR A 22 6.59 4.23 2.83
CA THR A 22 5.43 3.35 2.62
C THR A 22 4.41 3.89 1.61
N PRO A 23 3.98 5.18 1.66
CA PRO A 23 3.02 5.70 0.70
C PRO A 23 3.52 5.60 -0.75
N GLN A 24 4.77 5.97 -1.00
CA GLN A 24 5.37 5.89 -2.34
C GLN A 24 5.48 4.43 -2.81
N GLN A 25 5.90 3.52 -1.93
CA GLN A 25 5.99 2.11 -2.29
C GLN A 25 4.60 1.50 -2.59
N LEU A 26 3.51 1.94 -1.94
CA LEU A 26 2.15 1.52 -2.27
C LEU A 26 1.71 2.08 -3.63
N ILE A 27 2.04 3.34 -3.94
CA ILE A 27 1.78 3.94 -5.26
C ILE A 27 2.49 3.16 -6.37
N ASP A 28 3.76 2.79 -6.16
CA ASP A 28 4.53 2.02 -7.14
C ASP A 28 3.88 0.64 -7.42
N LEU A 29 3.34 0.00 -6.38
CA LEU A 29 2.59 -1.26 -6.52
C LEU A 29 1.25 -1.07 -7.25
N ILE A 30 0.52 0.02 -6.98
CA ILE A 30 -0.71 0.35 -7.72
C ILE A 30 -0.40 0.51 -9.21
N VAL A 31 0.67 1.25 -9.56
CA VAL A 31 1.08 1.43 -10.96
C VAL A 31 1.43 0.09 -11.62
N ALA A 32 2.08 -0.81 -10.89
CA ALA A 32 2.38 -2.15 -11.39
C ALA A 32 1.10 -2.97 -11.65
N ALA A 33 0.12 -2.93 -10.74
CA ALA A 33 -1.16 -3.61 -10.89
C ALA A 33 -2.00 -3.05 -12.06
N ILE A 34 -2.01 -1.72 -12.25
CA ILE A 34 -2.66 -1.08 -13.41
C ILE A 34 -2.04 -1.58 -14.72
N ARG A 35 -0.71 -1.67 -14.80
CA ARG A 35 -0.02 -2.17 -16.01
C ARG A 35 -0.32 -3.63 -16.32
N LYS A 36 -0.64 -4.41 -15.29
CA LYS A 36 -1.06 -5.82 -15.40
C LYS A 36 -2.55 -5.96 -15.78
N GLY A 37 -3.34 -4.89 -15.61
CA GLY A 37 -4.80 -4.92 -15.76
C GLY A 37 -5.49 -5.68 -14.63
N ASP A 38 -4.91 -5.66 -13.42
CA ASP A 38 -5.44 -6.35 -12.25
C ASP A 38 -6.14 -5.36 -11.32
N ASP A 39 -7.42 -5.10 -11.60
CA ASP A 39 -8.21 -4.09 -10.88
C ASP A 39 -8.47 -4.47 -9.41
N ASP A 40 -8.53 -5.77 -9.10
CA ASP A 40 -8.68 -6.27 -7.73
C ASP A 40 -7.41 -5.98 -6.91
N GLU A 41 -6.24 -6.18 -7.51
CA GLU A 41 -4.95 -5.85 -6.90
C GLU A 41 -4.84 -4.32 -6.67
N VAL A 42 -5.27 -3.50 -7.65
CA VAL A 42 -5.34 -2.04 -7.50
C VAL A 42 -6.21 -1.64 -6.31
N ALA A 43 -7.43 -2.19 -6.21
CA ALA A 43 -8.37 -1.85 -5.15
C ALA A 43 -7.84 -2.24 -3.76
N ALA A 44 -7.19 -3.40 -3.64
CA ALA A 44 -6.59 -3.84 -2.39
C ALA A 44 -5.46 -2.92 -1.94
N ILE A 45 -4.55 -2.54 -2.84
CA ILE A 45 -3.42 -1.67 -2.50
C ILE A 45 -3.90 -0.23 -2.21
N ASP A 46 -4.86 0.29 -2.98
CA ASP A 46 -5.45 1.63 -2.74
C ASP A 46 -6.14 1.72 -1.38
N GLY A 47 -6.88 0.67 -0.98
CA GLY A 47 -7.46 0.57 0.36
C GLY A 47 -6.41 0.70 1.46
N ARG A 48 -5.26 0.05 1.29
CA ARG A 48 -4.15 0.17 2.23
C ARG A 48 -3.46 1.53 2.19
N LEU A 49 -3.31 2.15 1.02
CA LEU A 49 -2.75 3.50 0.90
C LEU A 49 -3.59 4.52 1.69
N ARG A 50 -4.92 4.46 1.57
CA ARG A 50 -5.82 5.33 2.33
C ARG A 50 -5.69 5.15 3.84
N GLU A 51 -5.51 3.91 4.30
CA GLU A 51 -5.26 3.62 5.72
C GLU A 51 -3.96 4.27 6.21
N VAL A 52 -2.86 4.08 5.48
CA VAL A 52 -1.54 4.66 5.79
C VAL A 52 -1.58 6.18 5.81
N GLU A 53 -2.23 6.81 4.83
CA GLU A 53 -2.36 8.26 4.79
C GLU A 53 -3.20 8.80 5.94
N ARG A 54 -4.26 8.09 6.34
CA ARG A 54 -5.08 8.47 7.49
C ARG A 54 -4.27 8.46 8.78
N ILE A 55 -3.41 7.45 8.98
CA ILE A 55 -2.54 7.34 10.15
C ILE A 55 -1.49 8.45 10.15
N SER A 56 -0.86 8.71 9.00
CA SER A 56 0.21 9.71 8.87
C SER A 56 -0.24 11.16 9.07
N ARG A 57 -1.55 11.42 9.12
CA ARG A 57 -2.16 12.74 9.37
C ARG A 57 -2.57 12.98 10.83
N GLN A 58 -2.40 11.99 11.71
CA GLN A 58 -2.66 12.09 13.16
C GLN A 58 -1.38 12.46 13.91
#